data_AF-V9Z681-F1
#
_entry.id   AF-V9Z681-F1
#
_cell.length_a   1.000
_cell.length_b   1.000
_cell.length_c   1.000
_cell.angle_alpha   90.00
_cell.angle_beta   90.00
_cell.angle_gamma   90.00
#
_symmetry.space_group_name_H-M   'P 1'
#
loop_
_entity.id
_entity.type
_entity.pdbx_description
1 polymer ?
#
loop_
_entity_poly.entity_id
_entity_poly.type
_entity_poly.pdbx_seq_one_letter_code
_entity_poly.pdbx_strand_id
1 'polypeptide(L)'
;LSPNLAIMNITINIIMTTPVFLMMKNTSMKTLQNLTTTWTTSTTMTLSIALLMLSTSGLPPFTGFMPKMLALNELITQKLTTLATLAIMTSLISLLFYLRIAYLIMMLTPPMTIPASTKWRNQNQKSQPMAVMIPTALFITHLIPAIPF
;
A
#
# COMPACT_ATOMS: atom_id res chain seq x y z
N LEU A 1 20.27 -15.66 6.74
CA LEU A 1 19.46 -15.12 5.62
C LEU A 1 19.20 -16.25 4.65
N SER A 2 18.05 -16.92 4.76
CA SER A 2 17.68 -17.92 3.77
C SER A 2 17.36 -17.25 2.43
N PRO A 3 17.90 -17.73 1.29
CA PRO A 3 17.60 -17.17 -0.03
C PRO A 3 16.10 -17.26 -0.37
N ASN A 4 15.39 -18.24 0.19
CA ASN A 4 13.95 -18.42 0.01
C ASN A 4 13.12 -17.27 0.62
N LEU A 5 13.48 -16.78 1.81
CA LEU A 5 12.78 -15.62 2.39
C LEU A 5 13.01 -14.34 1.58
N ALA A 6 14.22 -14.16 1.04
CA ALA A 6 14.52 -13.01 0.20
C ALA A 6 13.67 -13.03 -1.09
N ILE A 7 13.56 -14.19 -1.74
CA ILE A 7 12.72 -14.38 -2.92
C ILE A 7 11.25 -14.07 -2.59
N MET A 8 10.74 -14.60 -1.47
CA MET A 8 9.36 -14.35 -1.06
C MET A 8 9.08 -12.88 -0.74
N ASN A 9 10.02 -12.17 -0.11
CA ASN A 9 9.90 -10.75 0.14
C ASN A 9 9.81 -9.96 -1.17
N ILE A 10 10.66 -10.29 -2.14
CA ILE A 10 10.65 -9.64 -3.46
C ILE A 10 9.33 -9.91 -4.20
N THR A 11 8.85 -11.16 -4.21
CA THR A 11 7.60 -11.49 -4.92
C THR A 11 6.39 -10.77 -4.30
N ILE A 12 6.28 -10.73 -2.97
CA ILE A 12 5.20 -10.01 -2.28
C ILE A 12 5.27 -8.52 -2.61
N ASN A 13 6.46 -7.90 -2.57
CA ASN A 13 6.60 -6.48 -2.89
C ASN A 13 6.25 -6.16 -4.35
N ILE A 14 6.58 -7.04 -5.30
CA ILE A 14 6.21 -6.86 -6.71
C ILE A 14 4.68 -6.92 -6.85
N ILE A 15 4.02 -7.91 -6.26
CA ILE A 15 2.56 -8.05 -6.33
C ILE A 15 1.87 -6.81 -5.73
N MET A 16 2.36 -6.29 -4.61
CA MET A 16 1.78 -5.13 -3.93
C MET A 16 1.99 -3.80 -4.66
N THR A 17 3.13 -3.62 -5.32
CA THR A 17 3.46 -2.35 -6.01
C THR A 17 2.77 -2.22 -7.37
N THR A 18 2.48 -3.33 -8.05
CA THR A 18 1.79 -3.32 -9.36
C THR A 18 0.43 -2.60 -9.39
N PRO A 19 -0.53 -2.82 -8.45
CA PRO A 19 -1.78 -2.09 -8.45
C PRO A 19 -1.59 -0.60 -8.11
N VAL A 20 -0.60 -0.26 -7.27
CA VAL A 20 -0.30 1.14 -6.93
C VAL A 20 0.12 1.93 -8.16
N PHE A 21 1.06 1.39 -8.95
CA PHE A 21 1.47 2.03 -10.20
C PHE A 21 0.34 2.11 -11.22
N LEU A 22 -0.49 1.06 -11.33
CA LEU A 22 -1.65 1.06 -12.23
C LEU A 22 -2.68 2.13 -11.84
N MET A 23 -2.95 2.30 -10.54
CA MET A 23 -3.85 3.33 -10.03
C MET A 23 -3.31 4.74 -10.29
N MET A 24 -2.00 4.95 -10.08
CA MET A 24 -1.35 6.24 -10.32
C MET A 24 -1.38 6.62 -11.80
N LYS A 25 -1.22 5.65 -12.70
CA LYS A 25 -1.35 5.84 -14.15
C LYS A 25 -2.77 6.26 -14.53
N ASN A 26 -3.79 5.56 -14.05
CA ASN A 26 -5.19 5.81 -14.40
C ASN A 26 -5.71 7.16 -13.89
N THR A 27 -5.16 7.68 -12.80
CA THR A 27 -5.55 8.98 -12.23
C THR A 27 -4.61 10.12 -12.60
N SER A 28 -3.56 9.85 -13.39
CA SER A 28 -2.54 10.84 -13.80
C SER A 28 -1.95 11.64 -12.62
N MET A 29 -1.84 11.02 -11.44
CA MET A 29 -1.40 11.69 -10.23
C MET A 29 0.13 11.71 -10.13
N LYS A 30 0.73 12.91 -10.14
CA LYS A 30 2.17 13.10 -9.92
C LYS A 30 2.50 13.83 -8.61
N THR A 31 1.51 14.44 -7.97
CA THR A 31 1.70 15.27 -6.78
C THR A 31 0.72 14.91 -5.67
N LEU A 32 1.10 15.17 -4.41
CA LEU A 32 0.24 14.99 -3.23
C LEU A 32 -1.07 15.80 -3.33
N GLN A 33 -1.03 16.95 -3.99
CA GLN A 33 -2.22 17.77 -4.22
C GLN A 33 -3.19 17.15 -5.22
N ASN A 34 -2.69 16.44 -6.24
CA ASN A 34 -3.57 15.72 -7.16
C ASN A 34 -4.25 14.53 -6.47
N LEU A 35 -3.56 13.89 -5.52
CA LEU A 35 -4.11 12.82 -4.67
C LEU A 35 -5.33 13.29 -3.88
N THR A 36 -5.27 14.46 -3.24
CA THR A 36 -6.43 14.97 -2.46
C THR A 36 -7.62 15.27 -3.38
N THR A 37 -7.40 15.79 -4.59
CA THR A 37 -8.49 16.10 -5.54
C THR A 37 -9.21 14.87 -6.11
N THR A 38 -8.64 13.66 -5.99
CA THR A 38 -9.34 12.44 -6.47
C THR A 38 -10.54 12.06 -5.60
N TRP A 39 -10.59 12.54 -4.35
CA TRP A 39 -11.70 12.28 -3.42
C TRP A 39 -13.03 12.84 -3.96
N THR A 40 -12.98 14.00 -4.62
CA THR A 40 -14.17 14.65 -5.18
C THR A 40 -14.66 13.99 -6.47
N THR A 41 -13.80 13.21 -7.14
CA THR A 41 -14.16 12.50 -8.37
C THR A 41 -14.64 11.07 -8.13
N SER A 42 -14.01 10.34 -7.20
CA SER A 42 -14.39 8.96 -6.88
C SER A 42 -13.85 8.53 -5.51
N THR A 43 -14.71 8.51 -4.50
CA THR A 43 -14.39 8.12 -3.12
C THR A 43 -13.91 6.66 -2.98
N THR A 44 -14.32 5.78 -3.87
CA THR A 44 -13.92 4.35 -3.85
C THR A 44 -12.46 4.15 -4.29
N MET A 45 -11.98 4.96 -5.25
CA MET A 45 -10.61 4.87 -5.74
C MET A 45 -9.61 5.47 -4.73
N THR A 46 -9.99 6.54 -4.04
CA THR A 46 -9.16 7.14 -3.00
C THR A 46 -8.99 6.23 -1.80
N LEU A 47 -10.07 5.58 -1.37
CA LEU A 47 -10.04 4.62 -0.28
C LEU A 47 -9.12 3.44 -0.62
N SER A 48 -9.20 2.89 -1.85
CA SER A 48 -8.31 1.80 -2.28
C SER A 48 -6.84 2.22 -2.39
N ILE A 49 -6.51 3.43 -2.85
CA ILE A 49 -5.13 3.95 -2.84
C ILE A 49 -4.61 4.09 -1.40
N ALA A 50 -5.42 4.63 -0.49
CA ALA A 50 -5.05 4.79 0.91
C ALA A 50 -4.75 3.42 1.55
N LEU A 51 -5.62 2.42 1.35
CA LEU A 51 -5.41 1.07 1.86
C LEU A 51 -4.16 0.40 1.25
N LEU A 52 -3.87 0.61 -0.05
CA LEU A 52 -2.66 0.06 -0.68
C LEU A 52 -1.37 0.75 -0.18
N MET A 53 -1.40 2.05 0.08
CA MET A 53 -0.25 2.75 0.67
C MET A 53 0.01 2.25 2.09
N LEU A 54 -1.04 2.10 2.89
CA LEU A 54 -0.96 1.51 4.24
C LEU A 54 -0.44 0.06 4.18
N SER A 55 -0.88 -0.75 3.21
CA SER A 55 -0.42 -2.14 3.11
C SER A 55 1.07 -2.26 2.78
N THR A 56 1.62 -1.38 1.92
CA THR A 56 3.08 -1.34 1.67
C THR A 56 3.91 -0.94 2.89
N SER A 57 3.32 -0.24 3.86
CA SER A 57 4.03 0.19 5.07
C SER A 57 4.13 -0.89 6.16
N GLY A 58 3.34 -1.96 6.04
CA GLY A 58 3.45 -3.14 6.89
C GLY A 58 2.81 -2.99 8.27
N LEU A 59 1.54 -2.59 8.30
CA LEU A 59 0.75 -2.67 9.52
C LEU A 59 0.38 -4.14 9.84
N PRO A 60 0.23 -4.51 11.14
CA PRO A 60 -0.07 -5.87 11.59
C PRO A 60 -1.29 -6.57 10.93
N PRO A 61 -2.34 -5.87 10.43
CA PRO A 61 -3.39 -6.51 9.62
C PRO A 61 -3.08 -6.68 8.12
N PHE A 62 -2.02 -6.08 7.56
CA PHE A 62 -1.81 -5.97 6.11
C PHE A 62 -0.58 -6.73 5.58
N THR A 63 -0.66 -7.10 4.29
CA THR A 63 0.27 -7.98 3.56
C THR A 63 1.72 -7.55 3.58
N GLY A 64 2.02 -6.25 3.61
CA GLY A 64 3.40 -5.77 3.64
C GLY A 64 4.11 -5.93 5.00
N PHE A 65 3.41 -6.38 6.05
CA PHE A 65 4.06 -6.72 7.32
C PHE A 65 4.72 -8.09 7.28
N MET A 66 4.15 -9.01 6.50
CA MET A 66 4.60 -10.40 6.42
C MET A 66 6.11 -10.52 6.11
N PRO A 67 6.68 -9.84 5.10
CA PRO A 67 8.09 -10.01 4.80
C PRO A 67 9.02 -9.43 5.86
N LYS A 68 8.63 -8.31 6.49
CA LYS A 68 9.41 -7.69 7.56
C LYS A 68 9.39 -8.54 8.83
N MET A 69 8.23 -9.09 9.20
CA MET A 69 8.08 -9.96 10.37
C MET A 69 8.86 -11.26 10.20
N LEU A 70 8.80 -11.88 9.02
CA LEU A 70 9.55 -13.10 8.73
C LEU A 70 11.07 -12.86 8.75
N ALA A 71 11.53 -11.73 8.19
CA ALA A 71 12.93 -11.33 8.30
C ALA A 71 13.35 -11.14 9.76
N LEU A 72 12.49 -10.54 10.59
CA LEU A 72 12.70 -10.36 12.02
C LEU A 72 12.82 -11.69 12.77
N ASN A 73 11.95 -12.66 12.48
CA ASN A 73 12.03 -13.98 13.10
C ASN A 73 13.37 -14.67 12.79
N GLU A 74 13.87 -14.60 11.56
CA GLU A 74 15.21 -15.13 11.22
C GLU A 74 16.36 -14.38 11.91
N LEU A 75 16.24 -13.06 12.07
CA LEU A 75 17.25 -12.25 12.75
C LEU A 75 17.33 -12.61 14.24
N ILE A 76 16.18 -12.89 14.86
CA ILE A 76 16.08 -13.29 16.26
C ILE A 76 16.65 -14.70 16.47
N THR A 77 16.39 -15.65 15.55
CA THR A 77 16.96 -17.02 15.64
C THR A 77 18.48 -17.01 15.46
N GLN A 78 19.02 -16.07 14.69
CA GLN A 78 20.47 -15.85 14.53
C GLN A 78 21.10 -15.02 15.67
N LYS A 79 20.34 -14.70 16.74
CA LYS A 79 20.75 -13.89 17.90
C LYS A 79 21.21 -12.46 17.57
N LEU A 80 20.85 -11.92 16.41
CA LEU A 80 21.19 -10.56 15.96
C LEU A 80 20.11 -9.55 16.36
N THR A 81 19.90 -9.40 17.67
CA THR A 81 18.79 -8.58 18.22
C THR A 81 18.97 -7.08 17.97
N THR A 82 20.20 -6.56 17.94
CA THR A 82 20.49 -5.13 17.70
C THR A 82 20.17 -4.70 16.27
N LEU A 83 20.42 -5.57 15.29
CA LEU A 83 20.05 -5.32 13.89
C LEU A 83 18.53 -5.39 13.69
N ALA A 84 17.88 -6.32 14.37
CA ALA A 84 16.42 -6.45 14.37
C ALA A 84 15.73 -5.17 14.90
N THR A 85 16.20 -4.58 16.00
CA THR A 85 15.59 -3.36 16.56
C THR A 85 15.79 -2.16 15.64
N LEU A 86 16.98 -1.98 15.05
CA LEU A 86 17.23 -0.93 14.06
C LEU A 86 16.33 -1.07 12.81
N ALA A 87 16.13 -2.30 12.34
CA ALA A 87 15.23 -2.59 11.22
C ALA A 87 13.76 -2.24 11.54
N ILE A 88 13.30 -2.51 12.77
CA ILE A 88 11.96 -2.10 13.22
C ILE A 88 11.86 -0.57 13.26
N MET A 89 12.83 0.13 13.86
CA MET A 89 12.79 1.60 14.00
C MET A 89 12.75 2.32 12.66
N THR A 90 13.56 1.87 11.69
CA THR A 90 13.54 2.42 10.32
C THR A 90 12.20 2.15 9.63
N SER A 91 11.59 0.98 9.86
CA SER A 91 10.27 0.68 9.32
C SER A 91 9.17 1.59 9.90
N LEU A 92 9.23 1.92 11.19
CA LEU A 92 8.28 2.82 11.85
C LEU A 92 8.35 4.25 11.28
N ILE A 93 9.55 4.73 10.91
CA ILE A 93 9.67 6.06 10.29
C ILE A 93 8.94 6.11 8.94
N SER A 94 9.04 5.04 8.14
CA SER A 94 8.34 4.96 6.85
C SER A 94 6.83 4.91 7.04
N LEU A 95 6.36 4.19 8.06
CA LEU A 95 4.95 4.09 8.44
C LEU A 95 4.32 5.46 8.71
N LEU A 96 4.99 6.32 9.49
CA LEU A 96 4.50 7.66 9.81
C LEU A 96 4.30 8.53 8.57
N PHE A 97 5.21 8.41 7.58
CA PHE A 97 5.09 9.13 6.32
C PHE A 97 3.84 8.72 5.53
N TYR A 98 3.59 7.42 5.38
CA TYR A 98 2.42 6.92 4.65
C TYR A 98 1.10 7.23 5.38
N LEU A 99 1.09 7.17 6.71
CA LEU A 99 -0.09 7.52 7.52
C LEU A 99 -0.48 9.00 7.33
N ARG A 100 0.50 9.90 7.29
CA ARG A 100 0.26 11.32 7.00
C ARG A 100 -0.39 11.51 5.62
N ILE A 101 0.07 10.77 4.61
CA ILE A 101 -0.52 10.85 3.26
C ILE A 101 -1.96 10.33 3.25
N ALA A 102 -2.22 9.18 3.86
CA ALA A 102 -3.57 8.61 3.96
C ALA A 102 -4.53 9.58 4.68
N TYR A 103 -4.07 10.18 5.78
CA TYR A 103 -4.82 11.19 6.52
C TYR A 103 -5.17 12.40 5.67
N LEU A 104 -4.20 12.94 4.91
CA LEU A 104 -4.41 14.09 4.02
C LEU A 104 -5.40 13.79 2.89
N ILE A 105 -5.44 12.55 2.38
CA ILE A 105 -6.35 12.16 1.28
C ILE A 105 -7.78 11.94 1.78
N MET A 106 -7.94 11.45 3.01
CA MET A 106 -9.22 10.95 3.52
C MET A 106 -9.98 11.99 4.35
N MET A 107 -9.28 12.90 5.04
CA MET A 107 -9.87 13.81 6.02
C MET A 107 -9.88 15.28 5.59
N LEU A 108 -9.07 15.69 4.60
CA LEU A 108 -9.16 17.04 4.02
C LEU A 108 -10.09 17.03 2.81
N THR A 109 -11.15 17.84 2.88
CA THR A 109 -11.86 18.26 1.67
C THR A 109 -10.85 18.99 0.77
N PRO A 110 -10.54 18.47 -0.43
CA PRO A 110 -9.57 19.13 -1.30
C PRO A 110 -10.13 20.49 -1.75
N PRO A 111 -9.24 21.45 -2.08
CA PRO A 111 -9.67 22.73 -2.63
C PRO A 111 -10.48 22.47 -3.91
N MET A 112 -11.76 22.80 -3.89
CA MET A 112 -12.64 22.61 -5.04
C MET A 112 -12.21 23.58 -6.14
N THR A 113 -11.73 23.05 -7.26
CA THR A 113 -11.50 23.83 -8.47
C THR A 113 -12.76 23.82 -9.31
N ILE A 114 -13.06 24.95 -9.98
CA ILE A 114 -14.28 25.15 -10.80
C ILE A 114 -14.57 24.02 -11.82
N PRO A 115 -13.59 23.33 -12.46
CA PRO A 115 -13.88 22.19 -13.33
C PRO A 115 -14.20 20.86 -12.61
N ALA A 116 -14.23 20.81 -11.27
CA ALA A 116 -14.61 19.58 -10.54
C ALA A 116 -16.08 19.19 -10.81
N SER A 117 -16.95 20.16 -11.06
CA SER A 117 -18.38 19.97 -11.35
C SER A 117 -18.69 19.41 -12.74
N THR A 118 -17.71 19.22 -13.62
CA THR A 118 -17.91 18.58 -14.94
C THR A 118 -17.35 17.16 -15.00
N LYS A 119 -16.48 16.78 -14.04
CA LYS A 119 -15.90 15.43 -13.93
C LYS A 119 -16.89 14.36 -13.48
N TRP A 120 -17.97 14.72 -12.78
CA TRP A 120 -19.05 13.78 -12.39
C TRP A 120 -19.70 13.06 -13.59
N ARG A 121 -19.66 13.65 -14.79
CA ARG A 121 -20.27 13.11 -16.00
C ARG A 121 -19.31 12.23 -16.81
N ASN A 122 -18.01 12.25 -16.52
CA ASN A 122 -17.07 11.39 -17.21
C ASN A 122 -17.07 10.01 -16.54
N GLN A 123 -17.80 9.06 -17.13
CA GLN A 123 -17.68 7.65 -16.81
C GLN A 123 -16.28 7.18 -17.20
N ASN A 124 -15.32 7.33 -16.28
CA ASN A 124 -14.03 6.70 -16.41
C ASN A 124 -14.26 5.19 -16.56
N GLN A 125 -13.91 4.67 -17.73
CA GLN A 125 -13.87 3.24 -18.02
C GLN A 125 -12.99 2.59 -16.96
N LYS A 126 -13.61 1.91 -15.97
CA LYS A 126 -12.89 1.21 -14.92
C LYS A 126 -12.09 0.12 -15.59
N SER A 127 -10.76 0.25 -15.60
CA SER A 127 -9.88 -0.79 -16.11
C SER A 127 -10.12 -2.08 -15.31
N GLN A 128 -10.65 -3.10 -15.98
CA GLN A 128 -10.94 -4.43 -15.43
C GLN A 128 -9.79 -5.06 -14.59
N PRO A 129 -8.49 -4.91 -14.92
CA PRO A 129 -7.43 -5.52 -14.09
C PRO A 129 -7.33 -4.90 -12.69
N MET A 130 -7.69 -3.62 -12.52
CA MET A 130 -7.51 -2.91 -11.24
C MET A 130 -8.53 -3.36 -10.19
N ALA A 131 -9.76 -3.65 -10.62
CA ALA A 131 -10.81 -4.17 -9.73
C ALA A 131 -10.45 -5.54 -9.15
N VAL A 132 -9.69 -6.35 -9.89
CA VAL A 132 -9.23 -7.68 -9.45
C VAL A 132 -7.95 -7.57 -8.62
N MET A 133 -6.99 -6.73 -9.03
CA MET A 133 -5.68 -6.63 -8.38
C MET A 133 -5.73 -6.01 -6.97
N ILE A 134 -6.67 -5.11 -6.69
CA ILE A 134 -6.81 -4.46 -5.37
C ILE A 134 -7.20 -5.47 -4.27
N PRO A 135 -8.30 -6.23 -4.39
CA PRO A 135 -8.66 -7.22 -3.38
C PRO A 135 -7.62 -8.34 -3.29
N THR A 136 -7.01 -8.79 -4.39
CA THR A 136 -5.93 -9.79 -4.29
C THR A 136 -4.74 -9.24 -3.50
N ALA A 137 -4.31 -7.99 -3.73
CA ALA A 137 -3.21 -7.38 -2.98
C ALA A 137 -3.51 -7.21 -1.47
N LEU A 138 -4.76 -6.93 -1.11
CA LEU A 138 -5.15 -6.71 0.30
C LEU A 138 -5.40 -8.03 1.06
N PHE A 139 -5.93 -9.06 0.39
CA PHE A 139 -6.32 -10.32 1.03
C PHE A 139 -5.28 -11.45 0.94
N ILE A 140 -4.11 -11.24 0.29
CA ILE A 140 -3.00 -12.22 0.33
C ILE A 140 -2.59 -12.59 1.78
N THR A 141 -2.90 -11.76 2.79
CA THR A 141 -2.70 -12.08 4.21
C THR A 141 -3.50 -13.31 4.67
N HIS A 142 -4.63 -13.62 4.05
CA HIS A 142 -5.44 -14.77 4.47
C HIS A 142 -4.86 -16.11 4.00
N LEU A 143 -3.86 -16.09 3.12
CA LEU A 143 -3.10 -17.29 2.73
C LEU A 143 -1.91 -17.59 3.66
N ILE A 144 -1.68 -16.77 4.69
CA ILE A 144 -0.64 -16.99 5.71
C ILE A 144 -0.74 -18.37 6.40
N PRO A 145 -1.93 -18.94 6.69
CA PRO A 145 -2.02 -20.28 7.29
C PRO A 145 -1.54 -21.42 6.37
N ALA A 146 -1.35 -21.17 5.07
CA ALA A 146 -0.95 -22.18 4.09
C ALA A 146 0.57 -22.27 3.88
N ILE A 147 1.36 -21.41 4.53
CA ILE A 147 2.82 -21.47 4.46
C ILE A 147 3.28 -22.34 5.65
N PRO A 148 3.76 -23.57 5.41
CA PRO A 148 4.33 -24.37 6.48
C PRO A 148 5.59 -23.67 6.99
N PHE A 149 5.64 -23.44 8.29
CA PHE A 149 6.83 -22.97 9.02
C PHE A 149 7.94 -24.02 8.97
#